data_AF-A0AAV7CKI1-F1
#
_entry.id   AF-A0AAV7CKI1-F1
#
_cell.length_a   1.000
_cell.length_b   1.000
_cell.length_c   1.000
_cell.angle_alpha   90.00
_cell.angle_beta   90.00
_cell.angle_gamma   90.00
#
_symmetry.space_group_name_H-M   'P 1'
#
loop_
_entity.id
_entity.type
_entity.pdbx_description
1 polymer ?
#
loop_
_entity_poly.entity_id
_entity_poly.type
_entity_poly.pdbx_seq_one_letter_code
_entity_poly.pdbx_strand_id
1 'polypeptide(L)'
;MSGGAGYVLSRESLHRFIEGFKNGTCTHKSSVEDLELGDCMEKVGVIPGDTRDSEGRESFHPFTPEYHITRRFPGGSIYSSYCFYPIIEGPQCCSDLAISYHYVDAELMYTLEYFTYHLRAYGYQYRYRPPLPGNFFRLQNSSANVTEIKNVTSTKATEQLG
;
A
#
# COMPACT_ATOMS: atom_id res chain seq x y z
N MET A 1 -7.93 3.28 11.31
CA MET A 1 -6.60 3.70 10.81
C MET A 1 -5.67 3.80 12.01
N SER A 2 -4.48 3.18 11.97
CA SER A 2 -3.48 3.33 13.03
C SER A 2 -2.35 4.21 12.52
N GLY A 3 -2.01 5.26 13.26
CA GLY A 3 -0.94 6.19 12.91
C GLY A 3 0.43 5.52 12.91
N GLY A 4 0.66 4.57 13.82
CA GLY A 4 1.95 3.89 13.93
C GLY A 4 2.33 3.07 12.69
N ALA A 5 1.39 2.36 12.10
CA ALA A 5 1.63 1.63 10.85
C ALA A 5 1.81 2.57 9.64
N GLY A 6 1.39 3.83 9.77
CA GLY A 6 1.28 4.78 8.68
C GLY A 6 -0.01 4.59 7.86
N TYR A 7 -0.27 5.56 7.00
CA TYR A 7 -1.44 5.61 6.14
C TYR A 7 -1.05 6.23 4.79
N VAL A 8 -1.81 5.90 3.74
CA VAL A 8 -1.60 6.43 2.39
C VAL A 8 -2.79 7.29 2.01
N LEU A 9 -2.51 8.53 1.61
CA LEU A 9 -3.51 9.49 1.17
C LEU A 9 -3.38 9.73 -0.33
N SER A 10 -4.51 9.75 -1.02
CA SER A 10 -4.52 10.27 -2.39
C SER A 10 -4.22 11.76 -2.39
N ARG A 11 -3.75 12.28 -3.52
CA ARG A 11 -3.53 13.72 -3.70
C ARG A 11 -4.80 14.54 -3.40
N GLU A 12 -5.96 14.04 -3.80
CA GLU A 12 -7.24 14.70 -3.56
C GLU A 12 -7.65 14.65 -2.08
N SER A 13 -7.41 13.52 -1.40
CA SER A 13 -7.67 13.39 0.04
C SER A 13 -6.87 14.42 0.84
N LEU A 14 -5.58 14.59 0.51
CA LEU A 14 -4.73 15.59 1.15
C LEU A 14 -5.19 17.03 0.85
N HIS A 15 -5.60 17.30 -0.39
CA HIS A 15 -6.12 18.62 -0.76
C HIS A 15 -7.37 18.98 0.05
N ARG A 16 -8.35 18.06 0.15
CA ARG A 16 -9.57 18.24 0.95
C ARG A 16 -9.28 18.41 2.43
N PHE A 17 -8.34 17.63 2.97
CA PHE A 17 -7.90 17.77 4.35
C PHE A 17 -7.40 19.19 4.64
N ILE A 18 -6.53 19.74 3.79
CA ILE A 18 -6.01 21.11 3.93
C ILE A 18 -7.14 22.14 3.83
N GLU A 19 -8.05 22.01 2.85
CA GLU A 19 -9.19 22.91 2.72
C GLU A 19 -10.13 22.83 3.94
N GLY A 20 -10.28 21.64 4.53
CA GLY A 20 -11.03 21.42 5.77
C GLY A 20 -10.49 22.23 6.96
N PHE A 21 -9.17 22.40 7.06
CA PHE A 21 -8.59 23.30 8.08
C PHE A 21 -8.81 24.78 7.74
N LYS A 22 -8.67 25.17 6.48
CA LYS A 22 -8.86 26.58 6.06
C LYS A 22 -10.28 27.09 6.29
N ASN A 23 -11.27 26.25 6.04
CA ASN A 23 -12.68 26.61 6.19
C ASN A 23 -13.25 26.31 7.59
N GLY A 24 -12.44 25.76 8.50
CA GLY A 24 -12.83 25.45 9.88
C GLY A 24 -13.64 24.16 10.05
N THR A 25 -13.82 23.34 9.01
CA THR A 25 -14.47 22.02 9.13
C THR A 25 -13.64 21.07 10.00
N CYS A 26 -12.33 21.15 9.88
CA CYS A 26 -11.36 20.40 10.67
C CYS A 26 -10.63 21.33 11.64
N THR A 27 -10.42 20.85 12.85
CA THR A 27 -9.72 21.56 13.92
C THR A 27 -8.90 20.58 14.74
N HIS A 28 -7.89 21.06 15.45
CA HIS A 28 -7.13 20.24 16.39
C HIS A 28 -7.94 20.06 17.69
N LYS A 29 -8.52 18.87 17.92
CA LYS A 29 -9.32 18.63 19.14
C LYS A 29 -8.64 17.74 20.17
N SER A 30 -7.70 16.91 19.75
CA SER A 30 -6.97 16.01 20.65
C SER A 30 -5.50 15.86 20.26
N SER A 31 -4.72 15.26 21.15
CA SER A 31 -3.32 14.90 20.92
C SER A 31 -3.15 13.57 20.17
N VAL A 32 -4.25 12.88 19.84
CA VAL A 32 -4.22 11.57 19.17
C VAL A 32 -4.40 11.80 17.68
N GLU A 33 -3.28 11.99 16.98
CA GLU A 33 -3.24 12.49 15.60
C GLU A 33 -4.04 11.63 14.61
N ASP A 34 -3.94 10.30 14.68
CA ASP A 34 -4.57 9.39 13.73
C ASP A 34 -6.09 9.35 13.87
N LEU A 35 -6.61 9.50 15.10
CA LEU A 35 -8.04 9.66 15.36
C LEU A 35 -8.56 10.97 14.77
N GLU A 36 -7.87 12.09 14.99
CA GLU A 36 -8.26 13.40 14.46
C GLU A 36 -8.16 13.45 12.93
N LEU A 37 -7.13 12.84 12.37
CA LEU A 37 -6.98 12.70 10.93
C LEU A 37 -8.15 11.92 10.34
N GLY A 38 -8.52 10.78 10.94
CA GLY A 38 -9.67 9.98 10.52
C GLY A 38 -10.99 10.76 10.57
N ASP A 39 -11.27 11.42 11.70
CA ASP A 39 -12.47 12.25 11.89
C ASP A 39 -12.55 13.41 10.87
N CYS A 40 -11.44 14.08 10.60
CA CYS A 40 -11.40 15.12 9.58
C CYS A 40 -11.65 14.55 8.17
N MET A 41 -10.99 13.44 7.81
CA MET A 41 -11.16 12.78 6.51
C MET A 41 -12.63 12.43 6.25
N GLU A 42 -13.32 11.90 7.24
CA GLU A 42 -14.75 11.60 7.14
C GLU A 42 -15.58 12.87 6.89
N LYS A 43 -15.33 13.96 7.64
CA LYS A 43 -16.03 15.24 7.46
C LYS A 43 -15.83 15.88 6.11
N VAL A 44 -14.64 15.76 5.53
CA VAL A 44 -14.35 16.28 4.18
C VAL A 44 -14.72 15.27 3.07
N GLY A 45 -15.48 14.22 3.41
CA GLY A 45 -16.04 13.27 2.47
C GLY A 45 -15.01 12.35 1.82
N VAL A 46 -13.91 12.04 2.52
CA VAL A 46 -12.93 11.03 2.10
C VAL A 46 -13.33 9.69 2.71
N ILE A 47 -13.51 8.69 1.85
CA ILE A 47 -13.91 7.34 2.24
C ILE A 47 -12.64 6.50 2.46
N PRO A 48 -12.55 5.72 3.55
CA PRO A 48 -11.42 4.81 3.76
C PRO A 48 -11.43 3.69 2.71
N GLY A 49 -10.26 3.39 2.14
CA GLY A 49 -10.06 2.22 1.28
C GLY A 49 -9.79 0.97 2.10
N ASP A 50 -10.28 -0.19 1.62
CA ASP A 50 -9.84 -1.50 2.12
C ASP A 50 -8.44 -1.78 1.60
N THR A 51 -7.46 -1.87 2.50
CA THR A 51 -6.05 -2.04 2.16
C THR A 51 -5.61 -3.50 2.17
N ARG A 52 -6.49 -4.43 2.57
CA ARG A 52 -6.17 -5.86 2.63
C ARG A 52 -5.95 -6.42 1.22
N ASP A 53 -5.16 -7.47 1.13
CA ASP A 53 -4.94 -8.13 -0.15
C ASP A 53 -6.17 -8.93 -0.63
N SER A 54 -6.04 -9.58 -1.79
CA SER A 54 -7.14 -10.36 -2.38
C SER A 54 -7.60 -11.55 -1.52
N GLU A 55 -6.80 -11.97 -0.54
CA GLU A 55 -7.13 -13.03 0.42
C GLU A 55 -7.68 -12.44 1.74
N GLY A 56 -7.80 -11.12 1.85
CA GLY A 56 -8.30 -10.43 3.03
C GLY A 56 -7.26 -10.30 4.15
N ARG A 57 -5.96 -10.40 3.85
CA ARG A 57 -4.87 -10.26 4.83
C ARG A 57 -4.39 -8.81 4.93
N GLU A 58 -4.01 -8.39 6.12
CA GLU A 58 -3.62 -7.00 6.41
C GLU A 58 -2.31 -6.62 5.70
N SER A 59 -2.21 -5.36 5.27
CA SER A 59 -1.01 -4.81 4.62
C SER A 59 -0.30 -3.73 5.46
N PHE A 60 -0.99 -3.08 6.38
CA PHE A 60 -0.43 -2.09 7.32
C PHE A 60 -0.53 -2.64 8.75
N HIS A 61 0.60 -2.80 9.43
CA HIS A 61 0.66 -3.55 10.68
C HIS A 61 1.05 -2.66 11.87
N PRO A 62 0.22 -2.53 12.92
CA PRO A 62 0.48 -1.63 14.05
C PRO A 62 1.50 -2.16 15.07
N PHE A 63 2.10 -3.33 14.80
CA PHE A 63 3.11 -3.98 15.64
C PHE A 63 4.20 -4.59 14.75
N THR A 64 5.26 -5.10 15.37
CA THR A 64 6.36 -5.77 14.67
C THR A 64 5.87 -7.05 13.96
N PRO A 65 6.57 -7.52 12.91
CA PRO A 65 6.25 -8.78 12.24
C PRO A 65 6.14 -9.96 13.20
N GLU A 66 7.08 -10.08 14.14
CA GLU A 66 7.09 -11.13 15.16
C GLU A 66 5.80 -11.13 15.97
N TYR A 67 5.33 -9.95 16.41
CA TYR A 67 4.12 -9.83 17.22
C TYR A 67 2.88 -10.36 16.50
N HIS A 68 2.75 -10.12 15.19
CA HIS A 68 1.63 -10.63 14.40
C HIS A 68 1.73 -12.13 14.08
N ILE A 69 2.96 -12.64 13.89
CA ILE A 69 3.18 -14.04 13.49
C ILE A 69 3.12 -14.99 14.69
N THR A 70 3.62 -14.59 15.86
CA THR A 70 3.83 -15.50 17.00
C THR A 70 2.78 -15.37 18.08
N ARG A 71 2.10 -14.21 18.21
CA ARG A 71 1.19 -13.97 19.33
C ARG A 71 -0.26 -14.30 19.01
N ARG A 72 -0.97 -14.59 20.10
CA ARG A 72 -2.44 -14.66 20.12
C ARG A 72 -3.00 -13.37 20.72
N PHE A 73 -4.05 -12.87 20.10
CA PHE A 73 -4.83 -11.73 20.54
C PHE A 73 -6.08 -12.26 21.25
N PRO A 74 -6.09 -12.35 22.59
CA PRO A 74 -7.25 -12.85 23.31
C PRO A 74 -8.50 -12.03 22.95
N GLY A 75 -9.63 -12.71 22.81
CA GLY A 75 -10.92 -12.06 22.53
C GLY A 75 -11.21 -10.96 23.55
N GLY A 76 -11.61 -9.79 23.08
CA GLY A 76 -11.86 -8.61 23.92
C GLY A 76 -10.60 -7.78 24.24
N SER A 77 -9.47 -8.03 23.57
CA SER A 77 -8.31 -7.15 23.67
C SER A 77 -8.65 -5.73 23.20
N ILE A 78 -8.00 -4.73 23.78
CA ILE A 78 -8.11 -3.33 23.34
C ILE A 78 -7.79 -3.19 21.85
N TYR A 79 -6.83 -3.98 21.35
CA TYR A 79 -6.50 -4.02 19.94
C TYR A 79 -7.69 -4.43 19.07
N SER A 80 -8.40 -5.49 19.46
CA SER A 80 -9.61 -5.95 18.78
C SER A 80 -10.70 -4.87 18.71
N SER A 81 -10.80 -4.01 19.72
CA SER A 81 -11.79 -2.91 19.72
C SER A 81 -11.49 -1.79 18.71
N TYR A 82 -10.24 -1.70 18.23
CA TYR A 82 -9.81 -0.74 17.21
C TYR A 82 -9.78 -1.35 15.80
N CYS A 83 -10.01 -2.65 15.65
CA CYS A 83 -10.01 -3.35 14.37
C CYS A 83 -11.40 -3.31 13.73
N PHE A 84 -11.48 -2.85 12.48
CA PHE A 84 -12.71 -2.92 11.68
C PHE A 84 -12.99 -4.34 11.16
N TYR A 85 -11.93 -5.08 10.80
CA TYR A 85 -12.01 -6.46 10.33
C TYR A 85 -11.60 -7.46 11.43
N PRO A 86 -12.04 -8.72 11.35
CA PRO A 86 -11.58 -9.76 12.27
C PRO A 86 -10.07 -9.95 12.19
N ILE A 87 -9.41 -10.07 13.35
CA ILE A 87 -7.98 -10.33 13.43
C ILE A 87 -7.72 -11.79 13.03
N ILE A 88 -6.82 -11.98 12.05
CA ILE A 88 -6.29 -13.30 11.68
C ILE A 88 -4.98 -13.49 12.42
N GLU A 89 -4.86 -14.56 13.20
CA GLU A 89 -3.66 -14.87 13.99
C GLU A 89 -2.69 -15.78 13.24
N GLY A 90 -1.41 -15.70 13.60
CA GLY A 90 -0.39 -16.60 13.11
C GLY A 90 0.10 -16.26 11.71
N PRO A 91 0.78 -17.18 11.01
CA PRO A 91 1.43 -16.91 9.72
C PRO A 91 0.51 -16.45 8.58
N GLN A 92 -0.81 -16.52 8.76
CA GLN A 92 -1.80 -16.07 7.78
C GLN A 92 -2.31 -14.63 8.04
N CYS A 93 -1.88 -13.99 9.13
CA CYS A 93 -2.27 -12.62 9.49
C CYS A 93 -2.02 -11.60 8.38
N CYS A 94 -0.92 -11.83 7.66
CA CYS A 94 -0.16 -10.77 7.07
C CYS A 94 -0.04 -11.04 5.58
N SER A 95 -0.33 -10.01 4.78
CA SER A 95 -0.25 -10.13 3.34
C SER A 95 1.16 -10.48 2.89
N ASP A 96 1.28 -11.31 1.85
CA ASP A 96 2.55 -11.48 1.13
C ASP A 96 3.00 -10.16 0.44
N LEU A 97 2.13 -9.15 0.41
CA LEU A 97 2.38 -7.78 -0.05
C LEU A 97 2.29 -6.75 1.09
N ALA A 98 2.71 -7.12 2.31
CA ALA A 98 2.77 -6.20 3.43
C ALA A 98 3.54 -4.91 3.06
N ILE A 99 2.99 -3.76 3.45
CA ILE A 99 3.51 -2.42 3.14
C ILE A 99 4.34 -1.90 4.30
N SER A 100 3.87 -2.05 5.54
CA SER A 100 4.54 -1.49 6.71
C SER A 100 4.28 -2.27 8.00
N TYR A 101 5.22 -2.10 8.94
CA TYR A 101 5.15 -2.57 10.32
C TYR A 101 5.60 -1.45 11.25
N HIS A 102 4.94 -1.32 12.40
CA HIS A 102 5.30 -0.36 13.44
C HIS A 102 6.23 -0.97 14.49
N TYR A 103 6.89 -0.13 15.30
CA TYR A 103 7.87 -0.52 16.33
C TYR A 103 9.07 -1.34 15.81
N VAL A 104 9.42 -1.16 14.53
CA VAL A 104 10.59 -1.80 13.92
C VAL A 104 11.84 -1.00 14.30
N ASP A 105 12.80 -1.64 14.97
CA ASP A 105 14.09 -1.04 15.28
C ASP A 105 15.06 -1.09 14.08
N ALA A 106 16.23 -0.45 14.23
CA ALA A 106 17.21 -0.34 13.15
C ALA A 106 17.71 -1.71 12.67
N GLU A 107 17.97 -2.67 13.56
CA GLU A 107 18.46 -4.01 13.19
C GLU A 107 17.40 -4.80 12.43
N LEU A 108 16.13 -4.71 12.88
CA LEU A 108 15.02 -5.35 12.20
C LEU A 108 14.74 -4.70 10.84
N MET A 109 14.93 -3.39 10.67
CA MET A 109 14.83 -2.74 9.36
C MET A 109 15.81 -3.36 8.34
N TYR A 110 17.09 -3.51 8.70
CA TYR A 110 18.07 -4.17 7.81
C TYR A 110 17.77 -5.65 7.58
N THR A 111 17.22 -6.33 8.59
CA THR A 111 16.78 -7.73 8.45
C THR A 111 15.63 -7.85 7.44
N LEU A 112 14.64 -6.95 7.51
CA LEU A 112 13.52 -6.91 6.57
C LEU A 112 13.98 -6.52 5.16
N GLU A 113 14.93 -5.60 5.02
CA GLU A 113 15.56 -5.27 3.74
C GLU A 113 16.23 -6.53 3.14
N TYR A 114 17.03 -7.24 3.94
CA TYR A 114 17.67 -8.48 3.51
C TYR A 114 16.63 -9.52 3.05
N PHE A 115 15.56 -9.74 3.83
CA PHE A 115 14.52 -10.70 3.45
C PHE A 115 13.71 -10.28 2.22
N THR A 116 13.52 -8.99 2.01
CA THR A 116 12.69 -8.47 0.91
C THR A 116 13.46 -8.38 -0.41
N TYR A 117 14.70 -7.89 -0.37
CA TYR A 117 15.46 -7.53 -1.58
C TYR A 117 16.62 -8.46 -1.90
N HIS A 118 17.17 -9.16 -0.90
CA HIS A 118 18.43 -9.89 -1.06
C HIS A 118 18.27 -11.41 -0.94
N LEU A 119 17.42 -11.88 -0.03
CA LEU A 119 17.17 -13.30 0.18
C LEU A 119 16.36 -13.88 -0.99
N ARG A 120 16.96 -14.82 -1.72
CA ARG A 120 16.29 -15.58 -2.78
C ARG A 120 16.18 -17.03 -2.37
N ALA A 121 15.09 -17.39 -1.71
CA ALA A 121 14.83 -18.76 -1.31
C ALA A 121 14.78 -19.66 -2.56
N TYR A 122 15.63 -20.70 -2.59
CA TYR A 122 15.69 -21.62 -3.71
C TYR A 122 14.33 -22.31 -3.90
N GLY A 123 13.82 -22.29 -5.14
CA GLY A 123 12.54 -22.90 -5.48
C GLY A 123 11.30 -22.11 -5.04
N TYR A 124 11.44 -20.93 -4.43
CA TYR A 124 10.30 -20.10 -4.09
C TYR A 124 9.62 -19.57 -5.35
N GLN A 125 8.31 -19.81 -5.48
CA GLN A 125 7.45 -19.16 -6.44
C GLN A 125 6.55 -18.18 -5.71
N TYR A 126 6.44 -16.95 -6.22
CA TYR A 126 5.55 -15.93 -5.67
C TYR A 126 4.13 -16.52 -5.50
N ARG A 127 3.66 -16.54 -4.25
CA ARG A 127 2.31 -17.00 -3.89
C ARG A 127 1.25 -16.09 -4.50
N TYR A 128 1.47 -14.79 -4.40
CA TYR A 128 0.60 -13.80 -5.00
C TYR A 128 0.95 -13.57 -6.47
N ARG A 129 0.02 -13.93 -7.36
CA ARG A 129 0.05 -13.59 -8.78
C ARG A 129 -1.14 -12.68 -9.06
N PRO A 130 -0.97 -11.35 -9.04
CA PRO A 130 -2.09 -10.45 -9.30
C PRO A 130 -2.66 -10.74 -10.69
N PRO A 131 -3.99 -10.67 -10.87
CA PRO A 131 -4.57 -10.69 -12.20
C PRO A 131 -3.95 -9.56 -13.02
N LEU A 132 -3.66 -9.84 -14.29
CA LEU A 132 -3.14 -8.82 -15.20
C LEU A 132 -4.12 -7.63 -15.22
N PRO A 133 -3.64 -6.37 -15.20
CA PRO A 133 -4.51 -5.22 -15.34
C PRO A 133 -5.40 -5.38 -16.57
N GLY A 134 -6.69 -5.02 -16.50
CA GLY A 134 -7.62 -5.19 -17.64
C GLY A 134 -7.16 -4.52 -18.94
N ASN A 135 -6.24 -3.55 -18.85
CA ASN A 135 -5.62 -2.87 -19.99
C ASN A 135 -4.29 -3.49 -20.45
N PHE A 136 -3.86 -4.64 -19.90
CA PHE A 136 -2.56 -5.25 -20.21
C PHE A 136 -2.40 -5.54 -21.71
N PHE A 137 -3.43 -6.10 -22.35
CA PHE A 137 -3.43 -6.33 -23.80
C PHE A 137 -3.46 -5.03 -24.61
N ARG A 138 -4.06 -3.96 -24.06
CA ARG A 138 -4.09 -2.63 -24.70
C ARG A 138 -2.72 -1.96 -24.66
N LEU A 139 -1.99 -2.12 -23.55
CA LEU A 139 -0.64 -1.60 -23.35
C LEU A 139 0.42 -2.36 -24.15
N GLN A 140 0.25 -3.67 -24.36
CA GLN A 140 1.07 -4.44 -25.28
C GLN A 140 0.88 -3.99 -26.73
N ASN A 141 -0.36 -3.79 -27.18
CA ASN A 141 -0.62 -3.32 -28.55
C ASN A 141 -0.13 -1.88 -28.78
N SER A 142 -0.20 -0.99 -27.78
CA SER A 142 0.40 0.35 -27.92
C SER A 142 1.93 0.30 -27.98
N SER A 143 2.57 -0.63 -27.25
CA SER A 143 4.03 -0.80 -27.29
C SER A 143 4.49 -1.39 -28.62
N ALA A 144 3.76 -2.37 -29.16
CA ALA A 144 4.03 -2.96 -30.48
C ALA A 144 3.92 -1.90 -31.61
N ASN A 145 2.86 -1.08 -31.59
CA ASN A 145 2.66 -0.02 -32.57
C ASN A 145 3.70 1.11 -32.48
N VAL A 146 4.26 1.39 -31.28
CA VAL A 146 5.35 2.37 -31.12
C VAL A 146 6.65 1.88 -31.76
N THR A 147 6.94 0.58 -31.72
CA THR A 147 8.08 -0.01 -32.44
C THR A 147 7.92 0.08 -33.95
N GLU A 148 6.70 -0.05 -34.47
CA GLU A 148 6.43 0.03 -35.90
C GLU A 148 6.58 1.47 -36.43
N ILE A 149 6.14 2.48 -35.66
CA ILE A 149 6.27 3.91 -36.02
C ILE A 149 7.73 4.37 -36.05
N LYS A 150 8.61 3.79 -35.22
CA LYS A 150 10.06 4.08 -35.25
C LYS A 150 10.75 3.53 -36.51
N ASN A 151 10.25 2.43 -37.07
CA ASN A 151 10.80 1.85 -38.30
C ASN A 151 10.34 2.60 -39.57
N VAL A 152 9.16 3.22 -39.54
CA VAL A 152 8.63 4.02 -40.67
C VAL A 152 9.31 5.40 -40.77
N THR A 153 9.79 5.96 -39.65
CA THR A 153 10.49 7.26 -39.65
C THR A 153 11.98 7.16 -39.98
N SER A 154 12.60 5.98 -39.87
CA SER A 154 14.01 5.77 -40.23
C SER A 154 14.27 5.51 -41.72
N THR A 155 13.23 5.25 -42.52
CA THR A 155 13.36 4.90 -43.96
C THR A 155 13.14 6.08 -44.92
N LYS A 156 12.85 7.29 -44.42
CA LYS A 156 12.65 8.50 -45.25
C LYS A 156 13.77 9.56 -45.15
N ALA A 157 14.91 9.24 -44.55
CA ALA A 157 16.01 10.19 -44.34
C ALA A 157 17.27 9.93 -45.18
N THR A 158 17.23 9.06 -46.19
CA THR A 158 18.41 8.64 -46.98
C THR A 158 18.26 8.76 -48.51
N GLU A 159 17.37 9.65 -48.98
CA GLU A 159 17.34 10.07 -50.39
C GLU A 159 17.24 11.60 -50.48
N GLN A 160 18.34 12.30 -50.18
CA GLN A 160 18.66 13.65 -50.66
C GLN A 160 20.08 14.02 -50.21
N LEU A 161 21.08 13.42 -50.87
CA LEU A 161 22.47 13.90 -50.98
C LEU A 161 23.15 13.02 -52.02
N GLY A 162 23.05 13.47 -53.27
CA GLY A 162 23.63 12.88 -54.48
C GLY A 162 23.29 13.79 -55.65
#